data_AF-A0A511FF00-F1
#
_entry.id   AF-A0A511FF00-F1
#
_cell.length_a   1.000
_cell.length_b   1.000
_cell.length_c   1.000
_cell.angle_alpha   90.00
_cell.angle_beta   90.00
_cell.angle_gamma   90.00
#
_symmetry.space_group_name_H-M   'P 1'
#
loop_
_entity.id
_entity.type
_entity.pdbx_description
1 polymer ?
#
loop_
_entity_poly.entity_id
_entity_poly.type
_entity_poly.pdbx_seq_one_letter_code
_entity_poly.pdbx_strand_id
1 'polypeptide(L)'
;MMAGRQQQVRTALGRRMTRAVTAVGPCRDDDPRSAVAFLALDGCVLGWYAGVHPGDPAWWNRALGAVASYAALPVPPERAEAVSARWERFPMRDELPLLDAVLTLVQQGGVRSVTLERVARAAGRDVDWLSSLYGSVDELLGDLQDRVASDGFDDLAPLHLEPSRAGVRSMLDVLTDDRRTTSLLRTLALSGVEVSHGAATAARELSPVARPGWERLDDDTWVAALAVDAWALGSSAWGPYAEQEMDGAVAAELQRLIGCGAS
;
A
#
# COMPACT_ATOMS: atom_id res chain seq x y z
N MET A 1 -19.27 -18.06 21.89
CA MET A 1 -19.50 -18.02 20.42
C MET A 1 -18.42 -17.22 19.67
N MET A 2 -17.90 -16.10 20.19
CA MET A 2 -16.85 -15.29 19.52
C MET A 2 -15.49 -15.98 19.36
N ALA A 3 -15.02 -16.74 20.35
CA ALA A 3 -13.72 -17.43 20.29
C ALA A 3 -13.61 -18.43 19.11
N GLY A 4 -14.70 -19.16 18.80
CA GLY A 4 -14.71 -20.09 17.67
C GLY A 4 -14.61 -19.40 16.31
N ARG A 5 -15.18 -18.19 16.16
CA ARG A 5 -15.09 -17.41 14.93
C ARG A 5 -13.67 -16.85 14.72
N GLN A 6 -13.02 -16.37 15.77
CA GLN A 6 -11.63 -15.90 15.68
C GLN A 6 -10.69 -17.03 15.25
N GLN A 7 -10.83 -18.21 15.85
CA GLN A 7 -10.01 -19.36 15.47
C GLN A 7 -10.22 -19.76 14.00
N GLN A 8 -11.45 -19.69 13.49
CA GLN A 8 -11.74 -19.95 12.07
C GLN A 8 -11.08 -18.93 11.14
N VAL A 9 -11.12 -17.64 11.50
CA VAL A 9 -10.45 -16.57 10.75
C VAL A 9 -8.95 -16.80 10.72
N ARG A 10 -8.32 -17.04 11.88
CA ARG A 10 -6.89 -17.34 12.00
C ARG A 10 -6.48 -18.56 11.18
N THR A 11 -7.26 -19.64 11.24
CA THR A 11 -7.00 -20.84 10.43
C THR A 11 -7.08 -20.55 8.93
N ALA A 12 -8.04 -19.74 8.49
CA ALA A 12 -8.16 -19.33 7.10
C ALA A 12 -7.00 -18.43 6.67
N LEU A 13 -6.59 -17.50 7.54
CA LEU A 13 -5.47 -16.60 7.31
C LEU A 13 -4.13 -17.36 7.23
N GLY A 14 -3.90 -18.35 8.08
CA GLY A 14 -2.73 -19.22 8.01
C GLY A 14 -2.63 -19.95 6.67
N ARG A 15 -3.73 -20.55 6.20
CA ARG A 15 -3.78 -21.18 4.86
C ARG A 15 -3.51 -20.18 3.73
N ARG A 16 -3.97 -18.94 3.88
CA ARG A 16 -3.74 -17.89 2.90
C ARG A 16 -2.26 -17.48 2.88
N MET A 17 -1.65 -17.28 4.05
CA MET A 17 -0.22 -16.99 4.17
C MET A 17 0.61 -18.09 3.49
N THR A 18 0.35 -19.36 3.76
CA THR A 18 1.06 -20.49 3.13
C THR A 18 0.95 -20.49 1.60
N ARG A 19 -0.17 -20.00 1.04
CA ARG A 19 -0.34 -19.90 -0.42
C ARG A 19 0.35 -18.68 -1.01
N ALA A 20 0.42 -17.58 -0.26
CA ALA A 20 1.00 -16.32 -0.72
C ALA A 20 2.53 -16.32 -0.61
N VAL A 21 3.08 -16.92 0.45
CA VAL A 21 4.52 -16.99 0.70
C VAL A 21 5.07 -18.24 0.00
N THR A 22 5.54 -18.05 -1.24
CA THR A 22 6.05 -19.13 -2.10
C THR A 22 7.52 -19.45 -1.85
N ALA A 23 8.28 -18.50 -1.28
CA ALA A 23 9.68 -18.66 -0.90
C ALA A 23 9.97 -17.90 0.40
N VAL A 24 10.82 -18.49 1.24
CA VAL A 24 11.28 -17.91 2.50
C VAL A 24 12.80 -17.85 2.45
N GLY A 25 13.34 -16.65 2.57
CA GLY A 25 14.77 -16.38 2.59
C GLY A 25 15.40 -16.63 3.97
N PRO A 26 16.72 -16.43 4.11
CA PRO A 26 17.38 -16.50 5.41
C PRO A 26 16.84 -15.40 6.35
N CYS A 27 16.93 -15.61 7.66
CA CYS A 27 16.63 -14.57 8.64
C CYS A 27 17.74 -13.51 8.60
N ARG A 28 17.40 -12.29 8.19
CA ARG A 28 18.29 -11.14 8.06
C ARG A 28 17.88 -9.96 8.94
N ASP A 29 16.62 -9.90 9.36
CA ASP A 29 16.07 -8.74 10.09
C ASP A 29 16.22 -8.86 11.62
N ASP A 30 16.72 -7.78 12.24
CA ASP A 30 16.88 -7.64 13.69
C ASP A 30 15.56 -7.21 14.38
N ASP A 31 14.55 -6.71 13.64
CA ASP A 31 13.25 -6.28 14.16
C ASP A 31 12.04 -6.77 13.32
N PRO A 32 11.71 -8.08 13.37
CA PRO A 32 10.61 -8.65 12.60
C PRO A 32 9.25 -8.05 12.95
N ARG A 33 9.10 -7.47 14.15
CA ARG A 33 7.86 -6.82 14.57
C ARG A 33 7.64 -5.53 13.78
N SER A 34 8.66 -4.70 13.64
CA SER A 34 8.60 -3.48 12.81
C SER A 34 8.42 -3.81 11.33
N ALA A 35 9.08 -4.85 10.83
CA ALA A 35 8.89 -5.30 9.45
C ALA A 35 7.45 -5.74 9.18
N VAL A 36 6.85 -6.57 10.04
CA VAL A 36 5.44 -6.96 9.92
C VAL A 36 4.50 -5.75 10.02
N ALA A 37 4.77 -4.81 10.92
CA ALA A 37 3.99 -3.57 11.01
C ALA A 37 4.09 -2.73 9.73
N PHE A 38 5.29 -2.59 9.18
CA PHE A 38 5.53 -1.85 7.93
C PHE A 38 4.82 -2.53 6.75
N LEU A 39 4.93 -3.86 6.65
CA LEU A 39 4.24 -4.66 5.64
C LEU A 39 2.71 -4.54 5.78
N ALA A 40 2.17 -4.45 7.00
CA ALA A 40 0.75 -4.19 7.21
C ALA A 40 0.32 -2.80 6.70
N LEU A 41 1.16 -1.77 6.84
CA LEU A 41 0.89 -0.44 6.27
C LEU A 41 0.94 -0.47 4.75
N ASP A 42 1.90 -1.16 4.16
CA ASP A 42 1.91 -1.42 2.71
C ASP A 42 0.64 -2.15 2.27
N GLY A 43 0.12 -3.08 3.10
CA GLY A 43 -1.14 -3.77 2.86
C GLY A 43 -2.34 -2.82 2.80
N CYS A 44 -2.41 -1.84 3.70
CA CYS A 44 -3.42 -0.78 3.64
C CYS A 44 -3.35 -0.04 2.30
N VAL A 45 -2.14 0.37 1.89
CA VAL A 45 -1.92 1.19 0.69
C VAL A 45 -2.21 0.39 -0.58
N LEU A 46 -1.61 -0.79 -0.73
CA LEU A 46 -1.76 -1.67 -1.89
C LEU A 46 -3.18 -2.20 -2.02
N GLY A 47 -3.80 -2.60 -0.90
CA GLY A 47 -5.17 -3.09 -0.91
C GLY A 47 -6.17 -1.99 -1.23
N TRP A 48 -5.94 -0.76 -0.79
CA TRP A 48 -6.76 0.36 -1.23
C TRP A 48 -6.51 0.73 -2.69
N TYR A 49 -5.25 0.79 -3.13
CA TYR A 49 -4.87 1.03 -4.53
C TYR A 49 -5.51 0.01 -5.50
N ALA A 50 -5.59 -1.26 -5.08
CA ALA A 50 -6.20 -2.35 -5.83
C ALA A 50 -7.74 -2.42 -5.71
N GLY A 51 -8.38 -1.51 -4.97
CA GLY A 51 -9.82 -1.53 -4.74
C GLY A 51 -10.31 -2.72 -3.88
N VAL A 52 -9.43 -3.26 -3.03
CA VAL A 52 -9.72 -4.35 -2.08
C VAL A 52 -10.26 -3.80 -0.77
N HIS A 53 -9.62 -2.77 -0.23
CA HIS A 53 -9.99 -2.16 1.05
C HIS A 53 -10.87 -0.92 0.85
N PRO A 54 -11.85 -0.67 1.73
CA PRO A 54 -12.74 0.48 1.59
C PRO A 54 -12.01 1.80 1.84
N GLY A 55 -12.49 2.89 1.23
CA GLY A 55 -12.06 4.26 1.53
C GLY A 55 -12.74 4.86 2.77
N ASP A 56 -13.30 4.02 3.65
CA ASP A 56 -14.08 4.43 4.80
C ASP A 56 -13.16 4.88 5.97
N PRO A 57 -13.39 6.06 6.58
CA PRO A 57 -12.55 6.55 7.69
C PRO A 57 -12.50 5.60 8.89
N ALA A 58 -13.60 4.91 9.23
CA ALA A 58 -13.61 4.01 10.38
C ALA A 58 -12.73 2.78 10.13
N TRP A 59 -12.73 2.24 8.90
CA TRP A 59 -11.81 1.18 8.50
C TRP A 59 -10.35 1.63 8.61
N TRP A 60 -10.01 2.81 8.08
CA TRP A 60 -8.65 3.35 8.14
C TRP A 60 -8.19 3.61 9.58
N ASN A 61 -9.02 4.25 10.41
CA ASN A 61 -8.70 4.49 11.82
C ASN A 61 -8.49 3.17 12.58
N ARG A 62 -9.31 2.14 12.30
CA ARG A 62 -9.14 0.80 12.88
C ARG A 62 -7.83 0.15 12.46
N ALA A 63 -7.49 0.22 11.17
CA ALA A 63 -6.28 -0.37 10.60
C ALA A 63 -5.01 0.29 11.14
N LEU A 64 -4.93 1.62 11.05
CA LEU A 64 -3.77 2.38 11.52
C LEU A 64 -3.62 2.28 13.05
N GLY A 65 -4.73 2.27 13.80
CA GLY A 65 -4.72 2.03 15.24
C GLY A 65 -4.20 0.65 15.61
N ALA A 66 -4.60 -0.41 14.88
CA ALA A 66 -4.10 -1.77 15.08
C ALA A 66 -2.59 -1.84 14.89
N VAL A 67 -2.08 -1.26 13.79
CA VAL A 67 -0.66 -1.26 13.48
C VAL A 67 0.14 -0.43 14.48
N ALA A 68 -0.36 0.74 14.89
CA ALA A 68 0.30 1.56 15.91
C ALA A 68 0.39 0.83 17.25
N SER A 69 -0.72 0.23 17.71
CA SER A 69 -0.79 -0.61 18.91
C SER A 69 0.21 -1.76 18.82
N TYR A 70 0.21 -2.49 17.70
CA TYR A 70 1.14 -3.59 17.46
C TYR A 70 2.59 -3.12 17.38
N ALA A 71 2.91 -1.95 16.84
CA ALA A 71 4.27 -1.40 16.84
C ALA A 71 4.65 -0.75 18.18
N ALA A 72 3.76 -0.77 19.18
CA ALA A 72 3.87 -0.04 20.45
C ALA A 72 4.14 1.47 20.25
N LEU A 73 3.57 2.05 19.21
CA LEU A 73 3.60 3.48 18.90
C LEU A 73 2.31 4.17 19.42
N PRO A 74 2.34 5.49 19.63
CA PRO A 74 1.12 6.24 19.92
C PRO A 74 0.07 6.01 18.84
N VAL A 75 -1.20 5.86 19.26
CA VAL A 75 -2.31 5.79 18.32
C VAL A 75 -2.36 7.09 17.51
N PRO A 76 -2.38 7.03 16.18
CA PRO A 76 -2.46 8.22 15.35
C PRO A 76 -3.75 9.00 15.61
N PRO A 77 -3.77 10.32 15.32
CA PRO A 77 -5.02 11.07 15.33
C PRO A 77 -6.01 10.46 14.34
N GLU A 78 -7.29 10.50 14.68
CA GLU A 78 -8.35 10.05 13.77
C GLU A 78 -8.31 10.88 12.48
N ARG A 79 -8.47 10.21 11.35
CA ARG A 79 -8.69 10.88 10.08
C ARG A 79 -10.04 11.61 10.17
N ALA A 80 -10.01 12.94 10.12
CA ALA A 80 -11.22 13.77 10.17
C ALA A 80 -12.17 13.38 9.02
N GLU A 81 -13.48 13.44 9.28
CA GLU A 81 -14.52 12.99 8.36
C GLU A 81 -14.43 13.57 6.95
N ALA A 82 -14.78 12.70 6.01
CA ALA A 82 -14.82 12.84 4.57
C ALA A 82 -13.46 13.21 3.96
N VAL A 83 -12.77 12.19 3.42
CA VAL A 83 -12.68 12.04 1.96
C VAL A 83 -13.10 13.34 1.32
N SER A 84 -12.19 14.32 1.26
CA SER A 84 -12.57 15.61 0.68
C SER A 84 -13.18 15.32 -0.70
N ALA A 85 -14.04 16.17 -1.27
CA ALA A 85 -14.57 15.95 -2.63
C ALA A 85 -13.47 15.72 -3.71
N ARG A 86 -12.19 15.85 -3.34
CA ARG A 86 -10.97 15.43 -4.03
C ARG A 86 -10.75 13.90 -4.03
N TRP A 87 -11.04 13.17 -2.96
CA TRP A 87 -10.97 11.70 -2.88
C TRP A 87 -12.14 11.02 -3.60
N GLU A 88 -13.34 11.61 -3.60
CA GLU A 88 -14.45 11.14 -4.44
C GLU A 88 -14.09 11.15 -5.94
N ARG A 89 -13.13 11.99 -6.34
CA ARG A 89 -12.60 12.08 -7.70
C ARG A 89 -11.49 11.10 -8.03
N PHE A 90 -11.20 10.11 -7.18
CA PHE A 90 -10.00 9.27 -7.24
C PHE A 90 -8.72 10.09 -6.91
N PRO A 91 -7.78 9.56 -6.11
CA PRO A 91 -6.49 10.22 -5.83
C PRO A 91 -5.63 10.41 -7.09
N MET A 92 -5.99 9.71 -8.17
CA MET A 92 -5.30 9.67 -9.46
C MET A 92 -5.75 10.79 -10.40
N ARG A 93 -6.63 11.69 -9.96
CA ARG A 93 -6.96 12.92 -10.68
C ARG A 93 -6.11 14.08 -10.20
N ASP A 94 -5.71 14.95 -11.11
CA ASP A 94 -4.95 16.15 -10.76
C ASP A 94 -5.43 17.39 -11.52
N GLU A 95 -5.18 18.58 -10.96
CA GLU A 95 -5.52 19.85 -11.61
C GLU A 95 -4.49 20.22 -12.68
N LEU A 96 -3.27 19.68 -12.60
CA LEU A 96 -2.23 19.82 -13.60
C LEU A 96 -2.53 18.87 -14.78
N PRO A 97 -2.82 19.38 -15.99
CA PRO A 97 -3.26 18.55 -17.10
C PRO A 97 -2.29 17.43 -17.50
N LEU A 98 -0.97 17.67 -17.38
CA LEU A 98 0.04 16.66 -17.69
C LEU A 98 0.06 15.53 -16.67
N LEU A 99 -0.02 15.85 -15.38
CA LEU A 99 -0.07 14.85 -14.33
C LEU A 99 -1.37 14.05 -14.39
N ASP A 100 -2.51 14.71 -14.59
CA ASP A 100 -3.81 14.04 -14.75
C ASP A 100 -3.83 13.09 -15.96
N ALA A 101 -3.27 13.53 -17.09
CA ALA A 101 -3.17 12.71 -18.29
C ALA A 101 -2.30 11.46 -18.07
N VAL A 102 -1.13 11.61 -17.45
CA VAL A 102 -0.24 10.48 -17.13
C VAL A 102 -0.93 9.51 -16.17
N LEU A 103 -1.47 10.00 -15.04
CA LEU A 103 -2.15 9.15 -14.06
C LEU A 103 -3.34 8.41 -14.68
N THR A 104 -4.12 9.08 -15.54
CA THR A 104 -5.22 8.46 -16.29
C THR A 104 -4.74 7.33 -17.19
N LEU A 105 -3.62 7.52 -17.91
CA LEU A 105 -3.05 6.49 -18.79
C LEU A 105 -2.52 5.30 -17.98
N VAL A 106 -1.82 5.56 -16.87
CA VAL A 106 -1.36 4.52 -15.94
C VAL A 106 -2.54 3.68 -15.44
N GLN A 107 -3.66 4.30 -15.09
CA GLN A 107 -4.87 3.55 -14.67
C GLN A 107 -5.46 2.68 -15.78
N GLN A 108 -5.35 3.09 -17.04
CA GLN A 108 -5.95 2.39 -18.18
C GLN A 108 -5.13 1.19 -18.67
N GLY A 109 -3.80 1.24 -18.53
CA GLY A 109 -2.94 0.21 -19.11
C GLY A 109 -1.55 0.08 -18.47
N GLY A 110 -1.37 0.59 -17.26
CA GLY A 110 -0.09 0.60 -16.56
C GLY A 110 0.89 1.64 -17.12
N VAL A 111 2.05 1.77 -16.46
CA VAL A 111 3.10 2.74 -16.85
C VAL A 111 3.59 2.49 -18.26
N ARG A 112 3.67 1.23 -18.70
CA ARG A 112 4.10 0.85 -20.05
C ARG A 112 3.17 1.37 -21.16
N SER A 113 1.95 1.76 -20.81
CA SER A 113 1.00 2.32 -21.77
C SER A 113 1.20 3.82 -22.01
N VAL A 114 2.01 4.49 -21.19
CA VAL A 114 2.29 5.93 -21.26
C VAL A 114 3.32 6.18 -22.36
N THR A 115 2.97 7.05 -23.31
CA THR A 115 3.89 7.58 -24.34
C THR A 115 3.67 9.08 -24.48
N LEU A 116 4.65 9.82 -24.99
CA LEU A 116 4.52 11.27 -25.19
C LEU A 116 3.32 11.63 -26.07
N GLU A 117 3.04 10.86 -27.12
CA GLU A 117 1.89 11.09 -28.01
C GLU A 117 0.56 10.91 -27.26
N ARG A 118 0.46 9.88 -26.42
CA ARG A 118 -0.76 9.61 -25.65
C ARG A 118 -0.97 10.66 -24.57
N VAL A 119 0.11 11.07 -23.89
CA VAL A 119 0.08 12.15 -22.89
C VAL A 119 -0.31 13.47 -23.56
N ALA A 120 0.33 13.83 -24.68
CA ALA A 120 0.00 15.03 -25.46
C ALA A 120 -1.50 15.08 -25.79
N ARG A 121 -2.03 13.98 -26.35
CA ARG A 121 -3.45 13.87 -26.71
C ARG A 121 -4.37 14.02 -25.50
N ALA A 122 -4.07 13.32 -24.40
CA ALA A 122 -4.90 13.34 -23.20
C ALA A 122 -4.85 14.70 -22.47
N ALA A 123 -3.70 15.36 -22.48
CA ALA A 123 -3.48 16.67 -21.85
C ALA A 123 -3.90 17.86 -22.75
N GLY A 124 -4.28 17.61 -24.01
CA GLY A 124 -4.57 18.66 -24.99
C GLY A 124 -3.34 19.50 -25.34
N ARG A 125 -2.18 18.87 -25.43
CA ARG A 125 -0.89 19.50 -25.73
C ARG A 125 -0.32 19.00 -27.06
N ASP A 126 0.64 19.76 -27.59
CA ASP A 126 1.42 19.37 -28.75
C ASP A 126 2.54 18.40 -28.35
N VAL A 127 2.79 17.39 -29.18
CA VAL A 127 3.78 16.34 -28.89
C VAL A 127 5.22 16.81 -29.13
N ASP A 128 5.45 17.70 -30.10
CA ASP A 128 6.77 18.27 -30.37
C ASP A 128 7.18 19.21 -29.23
N TRP A 129 6.21 19.94 -28.65
CA TRP A 129 6.42 20.72 -27.43
C TRP A 129 6.86 19.84 -26.25
N LEU A 130 6.17 18.71 -26.01
CA LEU A 130 6.57 17.78 -24.94
C LEU A 130 7.94 17.17 -25.18
N SER A 131 8.23 16.75 -26.41
CA SER A 131 9.51 16.16 -26.79
C SER A 131 10.66 17.16 -26.62
N SER A 132 10.43 18.44 -26.90
CA SER A 132 11.40 19.52 -26.68
C SER A 132 11.67 19.78 -25.20
N LEU A 133 10.63 19.72 -24.35
CA LEU A 133 10.74 20.03 -22.92
C LEU A 133 11.36 18.88 -22.11
N TYR A 134 10.92 17.64 -22.38
CA TYR A 134 11.26 16.47 -21.57
C TYR A 134 12.16 15.47 -22.28
N GLY A 135 12.39 15.56 -23.59
CA GLY A 135 13.19 14.60 -24.35
C GLY A 135 12.53 13.23 -24.55
N SER A 136 12.14 12.56 -23.47
CA SER A 136 11.56 11.22 -23.44
C SER A 136 10.37 11.10 -22.47
N VAL A 137 9.61 10.01 -22.59
CA VAL A 137 8.56 9.70 -21.61
C VAL A 137 9.13 9.36 -20.24
N ASP A 138 10.31 8.74 -20.18
CA ASP A 138 10.95 8.37 -18.91
C ASP A 138 11.40 9.61 -18.12
N GLU A 139 11.96 10.61 -18.80
CA GLU A 139 12.30 11.92 -18.21
C GLU A 139 11.05 12.66 -17.72
N LEU A 140 9.96 12.66 -18.50
CA LEU A 140 8.67 13.20 -18.06
C LEU A 140 8.16 12.49 -16.79
N LEU A 141 8.23 11.16 -16.74
CA LEU A 141 7.78 10.38 -15.59
C LEU A 141 8.63 10.68 -14.35
N GLY A 142 9.96 10.79 -14.51
CA GLY A 142 10.88 11.19 -13.45
C GLY A 142 10.54 12.57 -12.88
N ASP A 143 10.39 13.58 -13.74
CA ASP A 143 10.03 14.94 -13.32
C ASP A 143 8.69 15.00 -12.57
N LEU A 144 7.70 14.22 -13.02
CA LEU A 144 6.41 14.14 -12.36
C LEU A 144 6.48 13.39 -11.02
N GLN A 145 7.30 12.36 -10.91
CA GLN A 145 7.55 11.66 -9.65
C GLN A 145 8.20 12.60 -8.63
N ASP A 146 9.24 13.32 -9.03
CA ASP A 146 9.93 14.29 -8.16
C ASP A 146 8.97 15.36 -7.68
N ARG A 147 8.14 15.89 -8.58
CA ARG A 147 7.11 16.86 -8.24
C ARG A 147 6.10 16.32 -7.22
N VAL A 148 5.55 15.12 -7.47
CA VAL A 148 4.61 14.48 -6.53
C VAL A 148 5.27 14.24 -5.18
N ALA A 149 6.55 13.86 -5.18
CA ALA A 149 7.31 13.64 -3.96
C ALA A 149 7.50 14.95 -3.17
N SER A 150 7.90 16.05 -3.83
CA SER A 150 7.96 17.37 -3.20
C SER A 150 6.60 17.79 -2.64
N ASP A 151 5.56 17.80 -3.48
CA ASP A 151 4.21 18.22 -3.09
C ASP A 151 3.64 17.45 -1.87
N GLY A 152 4.05 16.19 -1.68
CA GLY A 152 3.64 15.36 -0.54
C GLY A 152 4.55 15.46 0.67
N PHE A 153 5.86 15.36 0.45
CA PHE A 153 6.84 14.98 1.45
C PHE A 153 7.89 16.06 1.76
N ASP A 154 7.76 17.31 1.28
CA ASP A 154 8.73 18.41 1.46
C ASP A 154 9.45 18.49 2.85
N ASP A 155 8.76 18.19 3.95
CA ASP A 155 9.32 18.22 5.32
C ASP A 155 9.78 16.84 5.87
N LEU A 156 9.49 15.77 5.14
CA LEU A 156 9.92 14.41 5.43
C LEU A 156 11.03 14.09 4.42
N ALA A 157 12.29 14.09 4.88
CA ALA A 157 13.38 13.48 4.13
C ALA A 157 12.89 12.15 3.53
N PRO A 158 13.23 11.87 2.24
CA PRO A 158 12.54 10.90 1.39
C PRO A 158 12.24 9.67 2.21
N LEU A 159 10.94 9.40 2.35
CA LEU A 159 10.35 8.33 3.15
C LEU A 159 11.43 7.32 3.57
N HIS A 160 11.81 7.31 4.85
CA HIS A 160 12.62 6.23 5.40
C HIS A 160 11.77 4.97 5.37
N LEU A 161 11.54 4.42 4.16
CA LEU A 161 10.77 3.21 3.84
C LEU A 161 11.60 1.99 4.22
N GLU A 162 12.23 2.07 5.38
CA GLU A 162 12.92 0.96 5.98
C GLU A 162 11.95 0.30 6.96
N PRO A 163 11.98 -1.03 7.06
CA PRO A 163 11.13 -1.81 7.95
C PRO A 163 11.54 -1.67 9.42
N SER A 164 11.71 -0.43 9.90
CA SER A 164 12.10 -0.08 11.26
C SER A 164 10.95 0.60 12.00
N ARG A 165 11.02 0.63 13.33
CA ARG A 165 10.04 1.35 14.16
C ARG A 165 9.91 2.83 13.77
N ALA A 166 11.00 3.46 13.34
CA ALA A 166 10.98 4.84 12.84
C ALA A 166 10.23 4.94 11.50
N GLY A 167 10.49 4.00 10.57
CA GLY A 167 9.77 3.91 9.29
C GLY A 167 8.28 3.65 9.46
N VAL A 168 7.89 2.78 10.39
CA VAL A 168 6.47 2.55 10.75
C VAL A 168 5.80 3.84 11.24
N ARG A 169 6.47 4.60 12.12
CA ARG A 169 5.96 5.90 12.59
C ARG A 169 5.80 6.88 11.42
N SER A 170 6.82 7.02 10.58
CA SER A 170 6.76 7.90 9.41
C SER A 170 5.64 7.51 8.44
N MET A 171 5.42 6.22 8.20
CA MET A 171 4.34 5.74 7.36
C MET A 171 2.96 5.98 7.98
N LEU A 172 2.80 5.83 9.30
CA LEU A 172 1.58 6.22 10.01
C LEU A 172 1.29 7.72 9.87
N ASP A 173 2.31 8.58 9.98
CA ASP A 173 2.17 10.03 9.78
C ASP A 173 1.79 10.39 8.34
N VAL A 174 2.25 9.61 7.35
CA VAL A 174 1.85 9.77 5.94
C VAL A 174 0.41 9.33 5.72
N LEU A 175 0.02 8.19 6.29
CA LEU A 175 -1.30 7.58 6.12
C LEU A 175 -2.39 8.22 6.98
N THR A 176 -2.08 9.21 7.79
CA THR A 176 -3.07 10.04 8.51
C THR A 176 -3.36 11.35 7.78
N ASP A 177 -2.50 11.75 6.84
CA ASP A 177 -2.63 12.97 6.06
C ASP A 177 -3.07 12.66 4.62
N ASP A 178 -4.17 13.26 4.19
CA ASP A 178 -4.76 13.03 2.88
C ASP A 178 -3.83 13.43 1.72
N ARG A 179 -3.10 14.55 1.86
CA ARG A 179 -2.19 15.06 0.84
C ARG A 179 -0.99 14.11 0.69
N ARG A 180 -0.43 13.68 1.82
CA ARG A 180 0.71 12.74 1.87
C ARG A 180 0.31 11.36 1.36
N THR A 181 -0.84 10.85 1.78
CA THR A 181 -1.38 9.57 1.29
C THR A 181 -1.60 9.63 -0.22
N THR A 182 -2.23 10.70 -0.74
CA THR A 182 -2.43 10.89 -2.18
C THR A 182 -1.12 10.90 -2.96
N SER A 183 -0.12 11.60 -2.41
CA SER A 183 1.22 11.67 -3.02
C SER A 183 1.88 10.29 -3.05
N LEU A 184 1.83 9.54 -1.95
CA LEU A 184 2.32 8.15 -1.88
C LEU A 184 1.69 7.27 -2.97
N LEU A 185 0.37 7.33 -3.14
CA LEU A 185 -0.35 6.52 -4.11
C LEU A 185 0.01 6.88 -5.56
N ARG A 186 0.19 8.17 -5.83
CA ARG A 186 0.65 8.64 -7.14
C ARG A 186 2.09 8.22 -7.40
N THR A 187 2.97 8.28 -6.39
CA THR A 187 4.34 7.75 -6.48
C THR A 187 4.32 6.26 -6.81
N LEU A 188 3.49 5.45 -6.14
CA LEU A 188 3.36 4.02 -6.44
C LEU A 188 2.94 3.78 -7.90
N ALA A 189 1.92 4.49 -8.35
CA ALA A 189 1.41 4.35 -9.70
C ALA A 189 2.44 4.76 -10.76
N LEU A 190 3.12 5.89 -10.56
CA LEU A 190 4.17 6.35 -11.46
C LEU A 190 5.42 5.45 -11.43
N SER A 191 5.66 4.74 -10.33
CA SER A 191 6.75 3.76 -10.19
C SER A 191 6.45 2.43 -10.92
N GLY A 192 5.25 2.27 -11.48
CA GLY A 192 4.88 1.06 -12.21
C GLY A 192 4.46 -0.11 -11.32
N VAL A 193 4.08 0.17 -10.06
CA VAL A 193 3.51 -0.86 -9.18
C VAL A 193 2.17 -1.32 -9.76
N GLU A 194 2.12 -2.56 -10.21
CA GLU A 194 0.93 -3.19 -10.77
C GLU A 194 0.41 -4.30 -9.86
N VAL A 195 -0.87 -4.24 -9.50
CA VAL A 195 -1.53 -5.31 -8.77
C VAL A 195 -2.34 -6.15 -9.74
N SER A 196 -2.05 -7.45 -9.80
CA SER A 196 -2.79 -8.34 -10.70
C SER A 196 -4.27 -8.43 -10.32
N HIS A 197 -5.16 -8.46 -11.32
CA HIS A 197 -6.60 -8.58 -11.10
C HIS A 197 -6.98 -9.85 -10.31
N GLY A 198 -6.25 -10.94 -10.53
CA GLY A 198 -6.43 -12.20 -9.80
C GLY A 198 -6.10 -12.05 -8.31
N ALA A 199 -4.97 -11.40 -7.97
CA ALA A 199 -4.58 -11.15 -6.59
C ALA A 199 -5.58 -10.23 -5.88
N ALA A 200 -6.01 -9.14 -6.53
CA ALA A 200 -7.02 -8.22 -5.98
C ALA A 200 -8.37 -8.91 -5.73
N THR A 201 -8.79 -9.79 -6.63
CA THR A 201 -10.04 -10.56 -6.47
C THR A 201 -9.92 -11.56 -5.32
N ALA A 202 -8.83 -12.31 -5.26
CA ALA A 202 -8.57 -13.23 -4.15
C ALA A 202 -8.52 -12.51 -2.80
N ALA A 203 -7.90 -11.32 -2.73
CA ALA A 203 -7.84 -10.54 -1.50
C ALA A 203 -9.22 -10.05 -1.05
N ARG A 204 -10.08 -9.59 -1.97
CA ARG A 204 -11.48 -9.21 -1.66
C ARG A 204 -12.29 -10.36 -1.07
N GLU A 205 -12.10 -11.56 -1.59
CA GLU A 205 -12.86 -12.74 -1.16
C GLU A 205 -12.33 -13.37 0.13
N LEU A 206 -11.01 -13.33 0.34
CA LEU A 206 -10.33 -14.12 1.37
C LEU A 206 -9.81 -13.29 2.53
N SER A 207 -9.57 -11.99 2.36
CA SER A 207 -9.08 -11.13 3.43
C SER A 207 -10.16 -10.89 4.48
N PRO A 208 -9.91 -11.19 5.77
CA PRO A 208 -10.89 -10.92 6.81
C PRO A 208 -11.10 -9.42 7.03
N VAL A 209 -10.13 -8.57 6.69
CA VAL A 209 -10.22 -7.10 6.81
C VAL A 209 -10.92 -6.45 5.62
N ALA A 210 -11.11 -7.16 4.50
CA ALA A 210 -11.92 -6.71 3.36
C ALA A 210 -13.40 -7.12 3.46
N ARG A 211 -13.76 -7.93 4.45
CA ARG A 211 -15.11 -8.54 4.57
C ARG A 211 -15.94 -7.91 5.68
N PRO A 212 -17.29 -7.97 5.59
CA PRO A 212 -18.15 -7.50 6.66
C PRO A 212 -17.86 -8.17 8.02
N GLY A 213 -17.87 -7.37 9.10
CA GLY A 213 -17.54 -7.83 10.44
C GLY A 213 -16.06 -7.72 10.81
N TRP A 214 -15.27 -6.96 10.02
CA TRP A 214 -13.87 -6.62 10.29
C TRP A 214 -13.69 -5.90 11.63
N GLU A 215 -14.71 -5.20 12.10
CA GLU A 215 -14.74 -4.45 13.37
C GLU A 215 -14.52 -5.37 14.58
N ARG A 216 -14.82 -6.66 14.41
CA ARG A 216 -14.77 -7.65 15.49
C ARG A 216 -13.43 -8.38 15.59
N LEU A 217 -12.51 -8.16 14.66
CA LEU A 217 -11.19 -8.77 14.67
C LEU A 217 -10.30 -8.12 15.74
N ASP A 218 -9.49 -8.93 16.42
CA ASP A 218 -8.45 -8.43 17.32
C ASP A 218 -7.28 -7.81 16.54
N ASP A 219 -6.47 -7.00 17.23
CA ASP A 219 -5.36 -6.24 16.62
C ASP A 219 -4.35 -7.15 15.92
N ASP A 220 -3.98 -8.28 16.53
CA ASP A 220 -3.02 -9.23 15.95
C ASP A 220 -3.55 -9.80 14.62
N THR A 221 -4.83 -10.18 14.57
CA THR A 221 -5.47 -10.68 13.36
C THR A 221 -5.59 -9.61 12.28
N TRP A 222 -5.81 -8.34 12.67
CA TRP A 222 -5.81 -7.20 11.75
C TRP A 222 -4.45 -7.02 11.08
N VAL A 223 -3.40 -6.93 11.88
CA VAL A 223 -2.03 -6.70 11.38
C VAL A 223 -1.59 -7.85 10.50
N ALA A 224 -1.80 -9.10 10.93
CA ALA A 224 -1.45 -10.27 10.14
C ALA A 224 -2.23 -10.32 8.81
N ALA A 225 -3.52 -9.97 8.82
CA ALA A 225 -4.31 -9.96 7.59
C ALA A 225 -3.80 -8.93 6.57
N LEU A 226 -3.51 -7.71 7.03
CA LEU A 226 -2.97 -6.63 6.21
C LEU A 226 -1.58 -6.97 5.66
N ALA A 227 -0.69 -7.53 6.49
CA ALA A 227 0.64 -7.93 6.04
C ALA A 227 0.58 -9.06 5.00
N VAL A 228 -0.33 -10.03 5.17
CA VAL A 228 -0.58 -11.07 4.17
C VAL A 228 -1.22 -10.49 2.90
N ASP A 229 -2.09 -9.49 3.02
CA ASP A 229 -2.63 -8.73 1.88
C ASP A 229 -1.50 -8.07 1.09
N ALA A 230 -0.59 -7.36 1.76
CA ALA A 230 0.55 -6.69 1.12
C ALA A 230 1.41 -7.66 0.31
N TRP A 231 1.78 -8.79 0.92
CA TRP A 231 2.59 -9.82 0.27
C TRP A 231 1.84 -10.41 -0.94
N ALA A 232 0.56 -10.76 -0.78
CA ALA A 232 -0.25 -11.37 -1.83
C ALA A 232 -0.55 -10.41 -2.99
N LEU A 233 -0.64 -9.10 -2.73
CA LEU A 233 -0.91 -8.08 -3.75
C LEU A 233 0.34 -7.62 -4.48
N GLY A 234 1.53 -8.05 -4.07
CA GLY A 234 2.77 -7.79 -4.79
C GLY A 234 3.62 -6.65 -4.21
N SER A 235 3.66 -6.51 -2.87
CA SER A 235 4.68 -5.69 -2.18
C SER A 235 6.12 -6.01 -2.67
N SER A 236 6.36 -7.21 -3.22
CA SER A 236 7.64 -7.59 -3.83
C SER A 236 8.06 -6.80 -5.09
N ALA A 237 7.26 -5.85 -5.57
CA ALA A 237 7.67 -4.92 -6.63
C ALA A 237 8.03 -3.52 -6.09
N TRP A 238 7.94 -3.30 -4.77
CA TRP A 238 8.04 -1.97 -4.15
C TRP A 238 8.75 -2.01 -2.79
N GLY A 239 9.58 -1.00 -2.54
CA GLY A 239 10.16 -0.78 -1.22
C GLY A 239 11.17 -1.85 -0.79
N PRO A 240 11.34 -2.08 0.53
CA PRO A 240 12.40 -2.94 1.08
C PRO A 240 12.17 -4.44 0.85
N TYR A 241 10.99 -4.84 0.35
CA TYR A 241 10.59 -6.24 0.17
C TYR A 241 10.66 -6.71 -1.28
N ALA A 242 11.35 -5.98 -2.16
CA ALA A 242 11.40 -6.28 -3.59
C ALA A 242 12.08 -7.63 -3.95
N GLU A 243 12.73 -8.27 -2.98
CA GLU A 243 13.25 -9.62 -3.11
C GLU A 243 12.07 -10.60 -3.05
N GLN A 244 11.93 -11.48 -4.05
CA GLN A 244 10.80 -12.42 -4.20
C GLN A 244 10.75 -13.53 -3.12
N GLU A 245 11.40 -13.32 -1.97
CA GLU A 245 11.49 -14.21 -0.83
C GLU A 245 11.15 -13.45 0.44
N MET A 246 10.25 -14.00 1.27
CA MET A 246 9.95 -13.40 2.57
C MET A 246 11.07 -13.71 3.55
N ASP A 247 11.56 -12.72 4.28
CA ASP A 247 12.51 -12.96 5.37
C ASP A 247 11.96 -13.97 6.39
N GLY A 248 12.79 -14.94 6.80
CA GLY A 248 12.38 -16.02 7.70
C GLY A 248 11.89 -15.55 9.07
N ALA A 249 12.45 -14.46 9.62
CA ALA A 249 12.03 -13.87 10.88
C ALA A 249 10.67 -13.17 10.75
N VAL A 250 10.43 -12.50 9.62
CA VAL A 250 9.12 -11.90 9.28
C VAL A 250 8.04 -12.98 9.13
N ALA A 251 8.36 -14.08 8.43
CA ALA A 251 7.45 -15.22 8.30
C ALA A 251 7.12 -15.86 9.66
N ALA A 252 8.11 -16.05 10.53
CA ALA A 252 7.90 -16.59 11.86
C ALA A 252 7.02 -15.67 12.73
N GLU A 253 7.23 -14.35 12.66
CA GLU A 253 6.42 -13.38 13.40
C GLU A 253 4.97 -13.32 12.90
N LEU A 254 4.74 -13.38 11.59
CA LEU A 254 3.39 -13.51 11.02
C LEU A 254 2.70 -14.79 11.48
N GLN A 255 3.40 -15.92 11.48
CA GLN A 255 2.88 -17.18 12.00
C GLN A 255 2.51 -17.08 13.48
N ARG A 256 3.34 -16.42 14.29
CA ARG A 256 3.06 -16.16 15.71
C ARG A 256 1.78 -15.35 15.89
N LEU A 257 1.59 -14.27 15.13
CA LEU A 257 0.38 -13.43 15.18
C LEU A 257 -0.88 -14.18 14.78
N ILE A 258 -0.79 -15.02 13.74
CA ILE A 258 -1.91 -15.85 13.30
C ILE A 258 -2.25 -16.92 14.36
N GLY A 259 -1.31 -17.25 15.26
CA GLY A 259 -1.44 -18.35 16.22
C GLY A 259 -1.08 -19.70 15.61
N CYS A 260 -0.22 -19.68 14.58
CA CYS A 260 0.35 -20.85 13.91
C CYS A 260 1.81 -21.07 14.37
N GLY A 261 2.05 -21.33 15.66
CA GLY A 261 3.35 -21.80 16.15
C GLY A 261 3.25 -22.33 17.58
N ALA A 262 3.78 -23.48 17.98
CA ALA A 262 4.60 -24.50 17.33
C ALA A 262 3.96 -25.89 17.52
N SER A 263 4.12 -26.79 16.53
CA SER A 263 4.08 -28.24 16.75
C SER A 263 5.51 -28.73 16.92
#